data_AF-A0A2P2E3Z8-F1
#
_entry.id   AF-A0A2P2E3Z8-F1
#
_cell.length_a   1.000
_cell.length_b   1.000
_cell.length_c   1.000
_cell.angle_alpha   90.00
_cell.angle_beta   90.00
_cell.angle_gamma   90.00
#
_symmetry.space_group_name_H-M   'P 1'
#
loop_
_entity.id
_entity.type
_entity.pdbx_description
1 polymer ?
#
loop_
_entity_poly.entity_id
_entity_poly.type
_entity_poly.pdbx_seq_one_letter_code
_entity_poly.pdbx_strand_id
1 'polypeptide(L)'
;MANEPKVSILDWETNKRKFMTREIPITELHLSSEKKLIFEHFEIHRGMSEEIISLEEAMKDKRIMTLVYHLSKAEQNFIGILDKLDQKDAKSLPRAIIRIDAPFAFSPNEYTDKNVKLRNTALTIPPSQFNQDSEIWFGQKWSFPGISLFASDRIIDTASCPDAIYHEYAHLITGKYMGENSIGRSLSEGLSDYFAASFLDYPSLYDARTCPEVKRQLFVRGFQLQNALGLYNPNIESNFKSDFHFIPSLLWKYRLFVGKEMADKTILKAVQKSDPSTRFYPEFVDNLSKSLFEEMIKTKGESFTKEYISFIERDLFIPHGLITQVSYENSVFSQTPNQTIHLPNIDDRSKSICKGPNEWEIHTEDFSTKDPSVRLKWKCDSVSIALIVDFSNNVPTQFLLDQPQTFLTGNLKFASISPNVPPTGYSHAEKTQYGKMFQFIKSKYLFYRTQEQDMRLYYKRDPILDRYQLSLEFAYPGIGNREFAIPLSGF
;
A
#
# COMPACT_ATOMS: atom_id res chain seq x y z
N MET A 1 -48.01 -29.16 4.11
CA MET A 1 -46.97 -28.12 3.90
C MET A 1 -46.31 -28.45 2.59
N ALA A 2 -46.43 -27.58 1.58
CA ALA A 2 -45.70 -27.79 0.33
C ALA A 2 -44.20 -27.65 0.62
N ASN A 3 -43.38 -28.58 0.13
CA ASN A 3 -41.93 -28.47 0.26
C ASN A 3 -41.48 -27.22 -0.50
N GLU A 4 -40.78 -26.32 0.19
CA GLU A 4 -40.20 -25.14 -0.42
C GLU A 4 -39.22 -25.55 -1.55
N PRO A 5 -39.26 -24.87 -2.72
CA PRO A 5 -38.34 -25.18 -3.80
C PRO A 5 -36.89 -24.96 -3.36
N LYS A 6 -36.03 -25.90 -3.74
CA LYS A 6 -34.59 -25.86 -3.48
C LYS A 6 -33.80 -25.64 -4.76
N VAL A 7 -32.66 -24.99 -4.63
CA VAL A 7 -31.72 -24.74 -5.73
C VAL A 7 -30.33 -25.23 -5.37
N SER A 8 -29.65 -25.79 -6.37
CA SER A 8 -28.25 -26.18 -6.28
C SER A 8 -27.36 -24.94 -6.45
N ILE A 9 -26.42 -24.75 -5.54
CA ILE A 9 -25.38 -23.71 -5.60
C ILE A 9 -23.99 -24.29 -5.29
N LEU A 10 -22.92 -23.53 -5.52
CA LEU A 10 -21.66 -23.72 -4.80
C LEU A 10 -21.72 -22.93 -3.48
N ASP A 11 -21.29 -23.52 -2.37
CA ASP A 11 -21.19 -22.85 -1.07
C ASP A 11 -19.88 -23.23 -0.38
N TRP A 12 -19.33 -22.31 0.41
CA TRP A 12 -18.04 -22.48 1.07
C TRP A 12 -18.17 -23.42 2.26
N GLU A 13 -17.47 -24.56 2.23
CA GLU A 13 -17.38 -25.44 3.39
C GLU A 13 -16.13 -25.09 4.20
N THR A 14 -16.33 -24.50 5.38
CA THR A 14 -15.27 -23.95 6.26
C THR A 14 -14.25 -24.99 6.73
N ASN A 15 -14.68 -26.20 7.08
CA ASN A 15 -13.81 -27.26 7.59
C ASN A 15 -12.91 -27.85 6.49
N LYS A 16 -13.46 -27.99 5.28
CA LYS A 16 -12.77 -28.51 4.10
C LYS A 16 -12.04 -27.42 3.33
N ARG A 17 -12.29 -26.15 3.65
CA ARG A 17 -11.73 -24.94 3.01
C ARG A 17 -11.83 -25.03 1.49
N LYS A 18 -13.04 -25.34 0.99
CA LYS A 18 -13.33 -25.41 -0.44
C LYS A 18 -14.82 -25.22 -0.72
N PHE A 19 -15.13 -24.75 -1.91
CA PHE A 19 -16.50 -24.74 -2.41
C PHE A 19 -17.01 -26.15 -2.70
N MET A 20 -18.23 -26.43 -2.26
CA MET A 20 -18.93 -27.67 -2.54
C MET A 20 -20.35 -27.39 -3.01
N THR A 21 -20.93 -28.34 -3.74
CA THR A 21 -22.33 -28.24 -4.13
C THR A 21 -23.23 -28.39 -2.92
N ARG A 22 -24.21 -27.51 -2.76
CA ARG A 22 -25.21 -27.53 -1.70
C ARG A 22 -26.59 -27.17 -2.26
N GLU A 23 -27.62 -27.80 -1.70
CA GLU A 23 -29.01 -27.44 -1.93
C GLU A 23 -29.45 -26.46 -0.85
N ILE A 24 -30.00 -25.30 -1.25
CA ILE A 24 -30.55 -24.30 -0.34
C ILE A 24 -32.02 -24.01 -0.70
N PRO A 25 -32.87 -23.64 0.27
CA PRO A 25 -34.20 -23.10 -0.01
C PRO A 25 -34.09 -21.76 -0.75
N ILE A 26 -35.04 -21.48 -1.63
CA ILE A 26 -35.03 -20.25 -2.43
C ILE A 26 -35.15 -18.98 -1.56
N THR A 27 -35.77 -19.07 -0.38
CA THR A 27 -35.88 -17.96 0.58
C THR A 27 -34.53 -17.50 1.13
N GLU A 28 -33.49 -18.35 1.13
CA GLU A 28 -32.12 -17.95 1.52
C GLU A 28 -31.47 -16.98 0.52
N LEU A 29 -32.07 -16.77 -0.67
CA LEU A 29 -31.57 -15.78 -1.63
C LEU A 29 -32.01 -14.34 -1.31
N HIS A 30 -32.99 -14.12 -0.43
CA HIS A 30 -33.48 -12.77 -0.09
C HIS A 30 -33.92 -11.92 -1.31
N LEU A 31 -34.62 -12.55 -2.27
CA LEU A 31 -35.16 -11.87 -3.45
C LEU A 31 -36.24 -10.84 -3.08
N SER A 32 -36.19 -9.67 -3.72
CA SER A 32 -37.25 -8.64 -3.65
C SER A 32 -38.43 -8.93 -4.58
N SER A 33 -38.29 -9.92 -5.49
CA SER A 33 -39.32 -10.32 -6.45
C SER A 33 -39.51 -11.83 -6.48
N GLU A 34 -40.76 -12.28 -6.52
CA GLU A 34 -41.10 -13.71 -6.63
C GLU A 34 -40.89 -14.28 -8.04
N LYS A 35 -40.70 -13.43 -9.06
CA LYS A 35 -40.68 -13.84 -10.48
C LYS A 35 -39.40 -13.49 -11.23
N LYS A 36 -38.64 -12.52 -10.75
CA LYS A 36 -37.45 -11.99 -11.42
C LYS A 36 -36.28 -11.91 -10.44
N LEU A 37 -35.06 -11.94 -10.96
CA LEU A 37 -33.85 -11.77 -10.15
C LEU A 37 -33.61 -10.30 -9.79
N ILE A 38 -34.41 -9.79 -8.85
CA ILE A 38 -34.35 -8.42 -8.33
C ILE A 38 -34.05 -8.48 -6.83
N PHE A 39 -33.08 -7.68 -6.41
CA PHE A 39 -32.62 -7.52 -5.03
C PHE A 39 -32.76 -6.05 -4.62
N GLU A 40 -32.41 -5.72 -3.38
CA GLU A 40 -32.48 -4.35 -2.90
C GLU A 40 -31.54 -3.41 -3.69
N HIS A 41 -30.28 -3.82 -3.90
CA HIS A 41 -29.27 -2.98 -4.56
C HIS A 41 -28.80 -3.50 -5.92
N PHE A 42 -29.35 -4.60 -6.42
CA PHE A 42 -28.96 -5.08 -7.75
C PHE A 42 -30.03 -5.89 -8.46
N GLU A 43 -29.88 -6.00 -9.77
CA GLU A 43 -30.72 -6.82 -10.65
C GLU A 43 -29.86 -7.56 -11.68
N ILE A 44 -30.30 -8.75 -12.10
CA ILE A 44 -29.52 -9.62 -12.97
C ILE A 44 -30.11 -9.67 -14.38
N HIS A 45 -29.27 -9.34 -15.36
CA HIS A 45 -29.57 -9.34 -16.79
C HIS A 45 -28.69 -10.35 -17.53
N ARG A 46 -29.19 -10.85 -18.66
CA ARG A 46 -28.42 -11.72 -19.57
C ARG A 46 -27.84 -10.89 -20.72
N GLY A 47 -26.52 -10.98 -20.90
CA GLY A 47 -25.79 -10.23 -21.92
C GLY A 47 -26.08 -8.73 -21.84
N MET A 48 -26.35 -8.14 -23.01
CA MET A 48 -26.75 -6.72 -23.12
C MET A 48 -28.27 -6.53 -23.13
N SER A 49 -29.05 -7.55 -22.77
CA SER A 49 -30.51 -7.41 -22.66
C SER A 49 -30.85 -6.39 -21.57
N GLU A 50 -31.94 -5.65 -21.78
CA GLU A 50 -32.61 -4.85 -20.74
C GLU A 50 -33.60 -5.70 -19.93
N GLU A 51 -33.86 -6.94 -20.35
CA GLU A 51 -34.75 -7.85 -19.65
C GLU A 51 -34.03 -8.56 -18.50
N ILE A 52 -34.56 -8.34 -17.29
CA ILE A 52 -34.16 -9.04 -16.07
C ILE A 52 -34.51 -10.53 -16.19
N ILE A 53 -33.56 -11.40 -15.86
CA ILE A 53 -33.71 -12.85 -15.91
C ILE A 53 -34.87 -13.30 -15.00
N SER A 54 -35.73 -14.18 -15.52
CA SER A 54 -36.81 -14.77 -14.75
C SER A 54 -36.29 -15.79 -13.72
N LEU A 55 -36.96 -15.88 -12.56
CA LEU A 55 -36.57 -16.84 -11.52
C LEU A 55 -36.67 -18.28 -12.01
N GLU A 56 -37.69 -18.60 -12.81
CA GLU A 56 -37.89 -19.93 -13.37
C GLU A 56 -36.74 -20.35 -14.32
N GLU A 57 -36.24 -19.43 -15.14
CA GLU A 57 -35.07 -19.66 -15.99
C GLU A 57 -33.82 -19.84 -15.14
N ALA A 58 -33.62 -18.95 -14.17
CA ALA A 58 -32.44 -18.94 -13.33
C ALA A 58 -32.31 -20.20 -12.47
N MET A 59 -33.42 -20.74 -11.94
CA MET A 59 -33.44 -21.98 -11.15
C MET A 59 -32.96 -23.21 -11.94
N LYS A 60 -32.98 -23.16 -13.28
CA LYS A 60 -32.49 -24.23 -14.15
C LYS A 60 -30.97 -24.16 -14.38
N ASP A 61 -30.32 -23.07 -13.98
CA ASP A 61 -28.89 -22.82 -14.16
C ASP A 61 -28.19 -22.62 -12.79
N LYS A 62 -27.49 -23.66 -12.33
CA LYS A 62 -26.69 -23.64 -11.10
C LYS A 62 -25.71 -22.46 -11.05
N ARG A 63 -25.15 -22.05 -12.19
CA ARG A 63 -24.22 -20.93 -12.25
C ARG A 63 -24.91 -19.62 -11.87
N ILE A 64 -26.09 -19.35 -12.43
CA ILE A 64 -26.85 -18.15 -12.10
C ILE A 64 -27.23 -18.17 -10.61
N MET A 65 -27.68 -19.32 -10.10
CA MET A 65 -28.01 -19.45 -8.67
C MET A 65 -26.79 -19.25 -7.76
N THR A 66 -25.61 -19.75 -8.16
CA THR A 66 -24.35 -19.54 -7.45
C THR A 66 -23.96 -18.07 -7.45
N LEU A 67 -24.01 -17.41 -8.62
CA LEU A 67 -23.74 -15.98 -8.77
C LEU A 67 -24.60 -15.14 -7.84
N VAL A 68 -25.91 -15.35 -7.93
CA VAL A 68 -26.92 -14.64 -7.12
C VAL A 68 -26.69 -14.83 -5.63
N TYR A 69 -26.46 -16.07 -5.20
CA TYR A 69 -26.22 -16.38 -3.80
C TYR A 69 -24.98 -15.67 -3.25
N HIS A 70 -23.89 -15.66 -4.02
CA HIS A 70 -22.65 -15.04 -3.58
C HIS A 70 -22.68 -13.51 -3.65
N LEU A 71 -23.40 -12.91 -4.61
CA LEU A 71 -23.65 -11.46 -4.61
C LEU A 71 -24.44 -11.03 -3.37
N SER A 72 -25.50 -11.77 -3.02
CA SER A 72 -26.27 -11.52 -1.80
C SER A 72 -25.39 -11.67 -0.55
N LYS A 73 -24.57 -12.72 -0.46
CA LYS A 73 -23.59 -12.86 0.65
C LYS A 73 -22.59 -11.71 0.72
N ALA A 74 -22.08 -11.24 -0.42
CA ALA A 74 -21.14 -10.12 -0.48
C ALA A 74 -21.79 -8.84 0.05
N GLU A 75 -23.00 -8.54 -0.40
CA GLU A 75 -23.82 -7.43 0.07
C GLU A 75 -24.01 -7.50 1.59
N GLN A 76 -24.48 -8.64 2.12
CA GLN A 76 -24.70 -8.82 3.55
C GLN A 76 -23.42 -8.67 4.38
N ASN A 77 -22.29 -9.16 3.88
CA ASN A 77 -21.00 -8.96 4.54
C ASN A 77 -20.62 -7.47 4.63
N PHE A 78 -20.80 -6.71 3.54
CA PHE A 78 -20.52 -5.27 3.56
C PHE A 78 -21.51 -4.47 4.41
N ILE A 79 -22.80 -4.80 4.38
CA ILE A 79 -23.80 -4.24 5.31
C ILE A 79 -23.34 -4.48 6.75
N GLY A 80 -22.93 -5.70 7.07
CA GLY A 80 -22.41 -6.02 8.40
C GLY A 80 -21.16 -5.23 8.80
N ILE A 81 -20.30 -4.83 7.85
CA ILE A 81 -19.16 -3.94 8.13
C ILE A 81 -19.64 -2.50 8.36
N LEU A 82 -20.56 -1.99 7.52
CA LEU A 82 -21.10 -0.64 7.62
C LEU A 82 -21.91 -0.42 8.90
N ASP A 83 -22.71 -1.41 9.31
CA ASP A 83 -23.44 -1.38 10.57
C ASP A 83 -22.51 -1.23 11.77
N LYS A 84 -21.36 -1.93 11.74
CA LYS A 84 -20.33 -1.82 12.79
C LYS A 84 -19.61 -0.48 12.78
N LEU A 85 -19.61 0.23 11.65
CA LEU A 85 -19.12 1.60 11.54
C LEU A 85 -20.14 2.64 12.04
N ASP A 86 -21.28 2.21 12.58
CA ASP A 86 -22.42 3.05 12.93
C ASP A 86 -22.98 3.83 11.72
N GLN A 87 -22.69 3.37 10.50
CA GLN A 87 -23.18 3.94 9.25
C GLN A 87 -24.45 3.20 8.83
N LYS A 88 -25.53 3.44 9.59
CA LYS A 88 -26.82 2.72 9.50
C LYS A 88 -27.59 2.85 8.19
N ASP A 89 -27.08 3.59 7.21
CA ASP A 89 -27.75 3.73 5.92
C ASP A 89 -27.31 2.60 4.98
N ALA A 90 -27.93 1.42 5.13
CA ALA A 90 -27.91 0.36 4.11
C ALA A 90 -28.32 0.91 2.72
N LYS A 91 -29.18 1.93 2.70
CA LYS A 91 -29.56 2.75 1.52
C LYS A 91 -28.40 3.48 0.84
N SER A 92 -27.21 3.46 1.41
CA SER A 92 -26.02 4.07 0.85
C SER A 92 -25.22 3.13 -0.05
N LEU A 93 -25.53 1.83 -0.10
CA LEU A 93 -24.87 0.93 -1.04
C LEU A 93 -25.20 1.34 -2.49
N PRO A 94 -24.20 1.35 -3.39
CA PRO A 94 -24.45 1.69 -4.79
C PRO A 94 -25.36 0.64 -5.44
N ARG A 95 -26.32 1.10 -6.24
CA ARG A 95 -27.12 0.20 -7.07
C ARG A 95 -26.27 -0.30 -8.25
N ALA A 96 -26.42 -1.57 -8.60
CA ALA A 96 -25.68 -2.18 -9.70
C ALA A 96 -26.54 -3.05 -10.62
N ILE A 97 -26.28 -2.95 -11.92
CA ILE A 97 -26.80 -3.88 -12.93
C ILE A 97 -25.77 -5.01 -13.10
N ILE A 98 -26.16 -6.24 -12.82
CA ILE A 98 -25.29 -7.41 -13.00
C ILE A 98 -25.59 -8.04 -14.35
N ARG A 99 -24.58 -8.19 -15.19
CA ARG A 99 -24.70 -8.82 -16.50
C ARG A 99 -23.96 -10.15 -16.52
N ILE A 100 -24.71 -11.25 -16.60
CA ILE A 100 -24.13 -12.56 -16.88
C ILE A 100 -24.10 -12.81 -18.38
N ASP A 101 -23.09 -13.53 -18.89
CA ASP A 101 -22.88 -13.75 -20.32
C ASP A 101 -22.65 -12.44 -21.10
N ALA A 102 -21.99 -11.47 -20.47
CA ALA A 102 -21.65 -10.20 -21.11
C ALA A 102 -20.67 -10.45 -22.28
N PRO A 103 -20.90 -9.86 -23.48
CA PRO A 103 -20.10 -10.14 -24.67
C PRO A 103 -18.67 -9.57 -24.59
N PHE A 104 -18.39 -8.61 -23.69
CA PHE A 104 -17.10 -7.91 -23.62
C PHE A 104 -16.70 -7.53 -22.18
N ALA A 105 -16.32 -8.48 -21.32
CA ALA A 105 -15.63 -8.10 -20.09
C ALA A 105 -14.19 -7.64 -20.44
N PHE A 106 -13.83 -6.40 -20.13
CA PHE A 106 -12.54 -5.79 -20.48
C PHE A 106 -11.46 -6.22 -19.48
N SER A 107 -10.34 -6.78 -19.94
CA SER A 107 -9.11 -6.84 -19.14
C SER A 107 -8.12 -5.81 -19.68
N PRO A 108 -7.43 -5.03 -18.83
CA PRO A 108 -6.36 -4.13 -19.25
C PRO A 108 -5.14 -4.85 -19.84
N ASN A 109 -5.08 -6.19 -19.76
CA ASN A 109 -4.06 -6.99 -20.41
C ASN A 109 -4.63 -7.61 -21.69
N GLU A 110 -4.26 -7.07 -22.86
CA GLU A 110 -4.46 -7.77 -24.12
C GLU A 110 -3.62 -9.04 -24.15
N TYR A 111 -4.24 -10.21 -24.03
CA TYR A 111 -3.64 -11.43 -24.56
C TYR A 111 -3.79 -11.39 -26.09
N THR A 112 -2.77 -10.90 -26.78
CA THR A 112 -2.73 -10.83 -28.24
C THR A 112 -2.15 -12.13 -28.81
N ASP A 113 -3.02 -13.10 -29.11
CA ASP A 113 -2.78 -13.99 -30.25
C ASP A 113 -3.28 -13.26 -31.51
N LYS A 114 -2.47 -13.23 -32.58
CA LYS A 114 -2.80 -12.51 -33.82
C LYS A 114 -4.11 -12.95 -34.47
N ASN A 115 -4.61 -14.14 -34.12
CA ASN A 115 -5.80 -14.72 -34.73
C ASN A 115 -7.02 -14.84 -33.80
N VAL A 116 -6.89 -14.55 -32.49
CA VAL A 116 -8.04 -14.62 -31.56
C VAL A 116 -7.92 -13.57 -30.46
N LYS A 117 -8.81 -12.56 -30.49
CA LYS A 117 -9.00 -11.59 -29.39
C LYS A 117 -9.92 -12.21 -28.33
N LEU A 118 -9.40 -13.07 -27.46
CA LEU A 118 -10.19 -13.67 -26.37
C LEU A 118 -10.28 -12.72 -25.18
N ARG A 119 -11.52 -12.42 -24.74
CA ARG A 119 -11.82 -11.64 -23.53
C ARG A 119 -12.83 -12.43 -22.70
N ASN A 120 -12.36 -13.11 -21.66
CA ASN A 120 -13.19 -13.80 -20.68
C ASN A 120 -12.71 -13.44 -19.27
N THR A 121 -13.35 -12.42 -18.70
CA THR A 121 -13.04 -11.89 -17.36
C THR A 121 -14.35 -11.46 -16.69
N ALA A 122 -14.29 -11.11 -15.42
CA ALA A 122 -15.29 -10.24 -14.83
C ALA A 122 -14.78 -8.79 -14.84
N LEU A 123 -15.69 -7.82 -14.69
CA LEU A 123 -15.36 -6.40 -14.66
C LEU A 123 -16.45 -5.60 -13.93
N THR A 124 -16.03 -4.74 -13.02
CA THR A 124 -16.88 -3.71 -12.42
C THR A 124 -16.70 -2.38 -13.15
N ILE A 125 -17.82 -1.78 -13.55
CA ILE A 125 -17.90 -0.52 -14.27
C ILE A 125 -18.60 0.49 -13.35
N PRO A 126 -17.92 1.60 -12.97
CA PRO A 126 -18.55 2.63 -12.15
C PRO A 126 -19.66 3.35 -12.93
N PRO A 127 -20.51 4.14 -12.26
CA PRO A 127 -21.46 5.00 -12.97
C PRO A 127 -20.73 5.97 -13.91
N SER A 128 -21.47 6.54 -14.85
CA SER A 128 -20.95 7.51 -15.81
C SER A 128 -22.01 8.56 -16.13
N GLN A 129 -21.62 9.60 -16.86
CA GLN A 129 -22.55 10.61 -17.37
C GLN A 129 -23.70 10.02 -18.23
N PHE A 130 -23.57 8.79 -18.72
CA PHE A 130 -24.58 8.10 -19.53
C PHE A 130 -25.33 6.98 -18.80
N ASN A 131 -24.85 6.54 -17.63
CA ASN A 131 -25.52 5.53 -16.80
C ASN A 131 -25.34 5.86 -15.32
N GLN A 132 -26.45 6.07 -14.60
CA GLN A 132 -26.41 6.43 -13.17
C GLN A 132 -26.10 5.24 -12.27
N ASP A 133 -26.31 4.01 -12.75
CA ASP A 133 -26.02 2.79 -12.01
C ASP A 133 -24.64 2.23 -12.38
N SER A 134 -23.99 1.58 -11.41
CA SER A 134 -22.79 0.78 -11.70
C SER A 134 -23.17 -0.49 -12.44
N GLU A 135 -22.23 -1.11 -13.14
CA GLU A 135 -22.45 -2.43 -13.74
C GLU A 135 -21.37 -3.43 -13.32
N ILE A 136 -21.75 -4.69 -13.09
CA ILE A 136 -20.79 -5.78 -12.91
C ILE A 136 -21.01 -6.81 -14.01
N TRP A 137 -20.00 -7.03 -14.84
CA TRP A 137 -20.07 -7.89 -15.99
C TRP A 137 -19.32 -9.19 -15.74
N PHE A 138 -19.99 -10.31 -15.97
CA PHE A 138 -19.39 -11.63 -15.99
C PHE A 138 -19.40 -12.17 -17.42
N GLY A 139 -18.21 -12.40 -17.98
CA GLY A 139 -18.04 -12.87 -19.34
C GLY A 139 -18.66 -14.25 -19.59
N GLN A 140 -19.05 -14.49 -20.84
CA GLN A 140 -19.59 -15.79 -21.24
C GLN A 140 -18.51 -16.89 -21.19
N LYS A 141 -18.90 -18.10 -20.79
CA LYS A 141 -18.09 -19.31 -21.01
C LYS A 141 -18.02 -19.61 -22.51
N TRP A 142 -16.89 -19.31 -23.13
CA TRP A 142 -16.66 -19.62 -24.54
C TRP A 142 -16.45 -21.13 -24.74
N SER A 143 -17.31 -21.77 -25.52
CA SER A 143 -17.08 -23.12 -26.05
C SER A 143 -16.87 -23.04 -27.56
N PHE A 144 -15.64 -23.27 -28.03
CA PHE A 144 -15.35 -23.33 -29.46
C PHE A 144 -15.44 -24.79 -29.97
N PRO A 145 -16.45 -25.15 -30.78
CA PRO A 145 -16.45 -26.43 -31.47
C PRO A 145 -15.37 -26.41 -32.56
N GLY A 146 -14.27 -27.15 -32.36
CA GLY A 146 -13.26 -27.40 -33.39
C GLY A 146 -11.87 -26.80 -33.17
N ILE A 147 -11.65 -26.02 -32.11
CA ILE A 147 -10.31 -25.57 -31.72
C ILE A 147 -9.79 -26.50 -30.62
N SER A 148 -8.58 -27.05 -30.82
CA SER A 148 -7.77 -27.85 -29.88
C SER A 148 -8.21 -27.79 -28.41
N LEU A 149 -8.41 -28.95 -27.78
CA LEU A 149 -8.70 -29.18 -26.35
C LEU A 149 -7.82 -28.36 -25.38
N PHE A 150 -6.66 -27.87 -25.82
CA PHE A 150 -5.76 -27.04 -25.01
C PHE A 150 -6.22 -25.57 -24.83
N ALA A 151 -7.06 -25.02 -25.70
CA ALA A 151 -7.54 -23.63 -25.63
C ALA A 151 -8.85 -23.50 -24.83
N SER A 152 -9.73 -24.51 -24.89
CA SER A 152 -10.97 -24.58 -24.10
C SER A 152 -10.73 -24.69 -22.59
N ASP A 153 -9.58 -25.22 -22.17
CA ASP A 153 -9.17 -25.34 -20.76
C ASP A 153 -8.76 -24.00 -20.12
N ARG A 154 -8.61 -22.93 -20.92
CA ARG A 154 -8.13 -21.60 -20.46
C ARG A 154 -9.25 -20.62 -20.10
N ILE A 155 -10.51 -21.04 -20.26
CA ILE A 155 -11.68 -20.15 -20.26
C ILE A 155 -12.47 -20.42 -18.97
N ILE A 156 -12.25 -19.58 -17.96
CA ILE A 156 -12.91 -19.67 -16.64
C ILE A 156 -14.26 -18.96 -16.71
N ASP A 157 -15.35 -19.64 -16.35
CA ASP A 157 -16.64 -18.98 -16.16
C ASP A 157 -16.61 -18.21 -14.83
N THR A 158 -16.35 -16.91 -14.87
CA THR A 158 -16.16 -16.09 -13.66
C THR A 158 -17.44 -15.95 -12.84
N ALA A 159 -18.63 -16.09 -13.46
CA ALA A 159 -19.90 -16.16 -12.72
C ALA A 159 -20.06 -17.46 -11.93
N SER A 160 -19.22 -18.47 -12.16
CA SER A 160 -19.18 -19.71 -11.39
C SER A 160 -18.09 -19.70 -10.30
N CYS A 161 -17.39 -18.58 -10.13
CA CYS A 161 -16.25 -18.46 -9.20
C CYS A 161 -16.54 -17.44 -8.10
N PRO A 162 -16.90 -17.92 -6.89
CA PRO A 162 -17.30 -17.03 -5.80
C PRO A 162 -16.23 -16.03 -5.37
N ASP A 163 -14.93 -16.38 -5.44
CA ASP A 163 -13.85 -15.44 -5.16
C ASP A 163 -13.82 -14.27 -6.16
N ALA A 164 -13.99 -14.54 -7.46
CA ALA A 164 -14.15 -13.50 -8.47
C ALA A 164 -15.41 -12.65 -8.25
N ILE A 165 -16.53 -13.28 -7.85
CA ILE A 165 -17.77 -12.56 -7.51
C ILE A 165 -17.54 -11.60 -6.33
N TYR A 166 -16.87 -12.06 -5.28
CA TYR A 166 -16.53 -11.23 -4.12
C TYR A 166 -15.55 -10.10 -4.48
N HIS A 167 -14.57 -10.38 -5.32
CA HIS A 167 -13.61 -9.39 -5.81
C HIS A 167 -14.31 -8.26 -6.58
N GLU A 168 -15.17 -8.59 -7.54
CA GLU A 168 -15.90 -7.57 -8.31
C GLU A 168 -16.89 -6.78 -7.43
N TYR A 169 -17.60 -7.47 -6.53
CA TYR A 169 -18.48 -6.75 -5.60
C TYR A 169 -17.69 -5.83 -4.66
N ALA A 170 -16.47 -6.20 -4.28
CA ALA A 170 -15.61 -5.31 -3.50
C ALA A 170 -15.20 -4.06 -4.28
N HIS A 171 -14.89 -4.16 -5.58
CA HIS A 171 -14.66 -2.99 -6.44
C HIS A 171 -15.87 -2.05 -6.47
N LEU A 172 -17.08 -2.59 -6.49
CA LEU A 172 -18.30 -1.79 -6.46
C LEU A 172 -18.36 -0.94 -5.17
N ILE A 173 -18.06 -1.55 -4.01
CA ILE A 173 -18.13 -0.85 -2.73
C ILE A 173 -16.97 0.12 -2.52
N THR A 174 -15.74 -0.29 -2.80
CA THR A 174 -14.55 0.57 -2.60
C THR A 174 -14.50 1.68 -3.65
N GLY A 175 -14.93 1.40 -4.89
CA GLY A 175 -14.99 2.35 -6.00
C GLY A 175 -15.88 3.56 -5.71
N LYS A 176 -16.96 3.40 -4.93
CA LYS A 176 -17.81 4.50 -4.45
C LYS A 176 -17.00 5.60 -3.73
N TYR A 177 -15.97 5.22 -3.01
CA TYR A 177 -15.14 6.13 -2.22
C TYR A 177 -13.88 6.57 -2.98
N MET A 178 -13.38 5.72 -3.88
CA MET A 178 -12.14 5.96 -4.63
C MET A 178 -12.34 6.70 -5.97
N GLY A 179 -13.58 6.95 -6.40
CA GLY A 179 -13.90 7.75 -7.59
C GLY A 179 -13.69 7.04 -8.95
N GLU A 180 -14.28 7.61 -10.02
CA GLU A 180 -14.39 6.98 -11.36
C GLU A 180 -13.08 6.89 -12.16
N ASN A 181 -11.99 7.54 -11.72
CA ASN A 181 -10.77 7.70 -12.50
C ASN A 181 -9.59 6.84 -12.02
N SER A 182 -9.67 5.51 -12.11
CA SER A 182 -8.45 4.67 -12.23
C SER A 182 -7.34 4.86 -11.17
N ILE A 183 -7.68 5.31 -9.96
CA ILE A 183 -6.68 5.72 -8.97
C ILE A 183 -6.08 4.47 -8.31
N GLY A 184 -4.85 4.17 -8.72
CA GLY A 184 -4.05 3.07 -8.19
C GLY A 184 -4.64 1.69 -8.50
N ARG A 185 -4.69 1.28 -9.78
CA ARG A 185 -5.20 -0.06 -10.17
C ARG A 185 -4.73 -1.16 -9.21
N SER A 186 -3.44 -1.23 -8.90
CA SER A 186 -2.88 -2.25 -8.00
C SER A 186 -3.48 -2.26 -6.59
N LEU A 187 -3.89 -1.10 -6.08
CA LEU A 187 -4.53 -0.97 -4.78
C LEU A 187 -6.00 -1.34 -4.83
N SER A 188 -6.76 -0.83 -5.80
CA SER A 188 -8.19 -1.20 -5.95
C SER A 188 -8.30 -2.72 -6.04
N GLU A 189 -7.45 -3.33 -6.87
CA GLU A 189 -7.32 -4.78 -7.00
C GLU A 189 -6.89 -5.44 -5.68
N GLY A 190 -5.91 -4.88 -4.98
CA GLY A 190 -5.45 -5.38 -3.68
C GLY A 190 -6.49 -5.31 -2.57
N LEU A 191 -7.34 -4.28 -2.55
CA LEU A 191 -8.47 -4.17 -1.63
C LEU A 191 -9.53 -5.22 -1.97
N SER A 192 -9.84 -5.38 -3.25
CA SER A 192 -10.82 -6.37 -3.73
C SER A 192 -10.37 -7.81 -3.43
N ASP A 193 -9.09 -8.12 -3.63
CA ASP A 193 -8.49 -9.40 -3.23
C ASP A 193 -8.54 -9.59 -1.70
N TYR A 194 -8.22 -8.55 -0.91
CA TYR A 194 -8.33 -8.63 0.55
C TYR A 194 -9.76 -8.97 0.99
N PHE A 195 -10.78 -8.26 0.48
CA PHE A 195 -12.16 -8.50 0.89
C PHE A 195 -12.68 -9.86 0.41
N ALA A 196 -12.33 -10.29 -0.81
CA ALA A 196 -12.66 -11.62 -1.31
C ALA A 196 -12.08 -12.72 -0.39
N ALA A 197 -10.82 -12.60 0.00
CA ALA A 197 -10.17 -13.52 0.93
C ALA A 197 -10.80 -13.45 2.34
N SER A 198 -11.14 -12.24 2.81
CA SER A 198 -11.74 -12.00 4.11
C SER A 198 -13.12 -12.64 4.26
N PHE A 199 -13.95 -12.61 3.20
CA PHE A 199 -15.29 -13.20 3.19
C PHE A 199 -15.23 -14.73 3.25
N LEU A 200 -14.20 -15.34 2.67
CA LEU A 200 -13.93 -16.77 2.79
C LEU A 200 -13.24 -17.15 4.11
N ASP A 201 -12.69 -16.14 4.80
CA ASP A 201 -11.72 -16.30 5.88
C ASP A 201 -10.55 -17.23 5.49
N TYR A 202 -10.05 -17.01 4.27
CA TYR A 202 -9.09 -17.90 3.64
C TYR A 202 -8.07 -17.12 2.79
N PRO A 203 -6.76 -17.26 3.03
CA PRO A 203 -5.75 -16.37 2.47
C PRO A 203 -5.31 -16.73 1.05
N SER A 204 -5.98 -17.68 0.38
CA SER A 204 -5.66 -18.04 -1.00
C SER A 204 -6.86 -17.77 -1.91
N LEU A 205 -6.58 -17.20 -3.07
CA LEU A 205 -7.57 -16.92 -4.11
C LEU A 205 -7.18 -17.59 -5.43
N TYR A 206 -8.16 -17.69 -6.33
CA TYR A 206 -8.00 -18.13 -7.71
C TYR A 206 -7.42 -19.56 -7.85
N ASP A 207 -7.69 -20.42 -6.87
CA ASP A 207 -7.32 -21.83 -6.92
C ASP A 207 -8.55 -22.75 -6.99
N ALA A 208 -8.34 -24.04 -7.21
CA ALA A 208 -9.45 -25.00 -7.38
C ALA A 208 -10.36 -25.14 -6.15
N ARG A 209 -9.97 -24.62 -4.99
CA ARG A 209 -10.79 -24.58 -3.77
C ARG A 209 -11.73 -23.38 -3.77
N THR A 210 -11.27 -22.24 -4.28
CA THR A 210 -12.03 -20.97 -4.29
C THR A 210 -12.77 -20.73 -5.61
N CYS A 211 -12.34 -21.37 -6.69
CA CYS A 211 -12.93 -21.30 -8.03
C CYS A 211 -12.85 -22.72 -8.67
N PRO A 212 -13.79 -23.63 -8.34
CA PRO A 212 -13.73 -25.04 -8.75
C PRO A 212 -13.72 -25.30 -10.26
N GLU A 213 -14.19 -24.33 -11.06
CA GLU A 213 -14.19 -24.41 -12.53
C GLU A 213 -12.81 -24.13 -13.16
N VAL A 214 -11.78 -23.78 -12.37
CA VAL A 214 -10.39 -23.62 -12.84
C VAL A 214 -9.79 -24.99 -13.12
N LYS A 215 -9.81 -25.42 -14.39
CA LYS A 215 -9.31 -26.74 -14.82
C LYS A 215 -7.77 -26.84 -14.93
N ARG A 216 -7.07 -25.72 -15.13
CA ARG A 216 -5.61 -25.62 -15.13
C ARG A 216 -5.19 -24.28 -14.54
N GLN A 217 -4.23 -24.28 -13.60
CA GLN A 217 -3.60 -23.10 -13.00
C GLN A 217 -2.97 -22.21 -14.08
N LEU A 218 -3.76 -21.37 -14.76
CA LEU A 218 -3.28 -20.65 -15.93
C LEU A 218 -2.89 -19.20 -15.68
N PHE A 219 -3.23 -18.61 -14.54
CA PHE A 219 -2.62 -17.36 -14.11
C PHE A 219 -2.47 -17.40 -12.59
N VAL A 220 -1.25 -17.17 -12.11
CA VAL A 220 -0.85 -17.14 -10.70
C VAL A 220 -0.73 -18.53 -10.03
N ARG A 221 0.50 -18.94 -9.67
CA ARG A 221 0.69 -19.97 -8.63
C ARG A 221 0.00 -19.45 -7.37
N GLY A 222 -1.13 -20.06 -6.99
CA GLY A 222 -1.95 -19.76 -5.80
C GLY A 222 -1.64 -18.43 -5.13
N PHE A 223 -2.43 -17.39 -5.46
CA PHE A 223 -2.29 -16.05 -4.89
C PHE A 223 -2.49 -16.15 -3.37
N GLN A 224 -1.38 -16.18 -2.62
CA GLN A 224 -1.34 -16.42 -1.19
C GLN A 224 -1.00 -15.13 -0.46
N LEU A 225 -1.99 -14.56 0.22
CA LEU A 225 -1.89 -13.29 0.92
C LEU A 225 -1.01 -13.40 2.19
N GLN A 226 -0.71 -14.62 2.65
CA GLN A 226 0.18 -14.87 3.78
C GLN A 226 1.67 -14.89 3.42
N ASN A 227 2.02 -14.70 2.14
CA ASN A 227 3.41 -14.75 1.69
C ASN A 227 4.26 -13.62 2.29
N ALA A 228 5.59 -13.79 2.20
CA ALA A 228 6.54 -12.76 2.62
C ALA A 228 6.31 -11.46 1.84
N LEU A 229 6.44 -10.33 2.56
CA LEU A 229 6.28 -8.99 1.99
C LEU A 229 7.67 -8.42 1.68
N GLY A 230 7.80 -7.79 0.51
CA GLY A 230 8.99 -7.01 0.14
C GLY A 230 8.95 -5.60 0.74
N LEU A 231 9.71 -4.69 0.14
CA LEU A 231 9.61 -3.25 0.43
C LEU A 231 8.55 -2.63 -0.46
N TYR A 232 7.80 -1.67 0.07
CA TYR A 232 6.89 -0.85 -0.71
C TYR A 232 7.67 -0.10 -1.80
N ASN A 233 7.13 -0.14 -3.02
CA ASN A 233 7.67 0.55 -4.17
C ASN A 233 6.59 1.50 -4.71
N PRO A 234 6.82 2.82 -4.73
CA PRO A 234 5.84 3.79 -5.24
C PRO A 234 5.38 3.53 -6.68
N ASN A 235 6.15 2.79 -7.48
CA ASN A 235 5.77 2.39 -8.83
C ASN A 235 4.63 1.35 -8.85
N ILE A 236 4.33 0.69 -7.73
CA ILE A 236 3.20 -0.24 -7.58
C ILE A 236 1.87 0.48 -7.86
N GLU A 237 1.73 1.73 -7.44
CA GLU A 237 0.50 2.49 -7.66
C GLU A 237 0.30 2.92 -9.12
N SER A 238 1.40 3.20 -9.84
CA SER A 238 1.34 3.70 -11.22
C SER A 238 1.35 2.60 -12.28
N ASN A 239 1.79 1.39 -11.93
CA ASN A 239 1.91 0.28 -12.86
C ASN A 239 1.24 -0.99 -12.33
N PHE A 240 0.09 -1.32 -12.94
CA PHE A 240 -0.66 -2.57 -12.76
C PHE A 240 0.24 -3.81 -12.77
N LYS A 241 1.35 -3.84 -13.52
CA LYS A 241 2.19 -5.04 -13.67
C LYS A 241 3.28 -5.21 -12.60
N SER A 242 3.45 -4.27 -11.67
CA SER A 242 4.70 -4.18 -10.90
C SER A 242 4.73 -4.95 -9.57
N ASP A 243 3.61 -5.11 -8.85
CA ASP A 243 3.46 -6.06 -7.73
C ASP A 243 2.00 -6.15 -7.24
N PHE A 244 1.24 -7.17 -7.66
CA PHE A 244 -0.14 -7.39 -7.18
C PHE A 244 -0.22 -7.95 -5.76
N HIS A 245 0.86 -8.53 -5.25
CA HIS A 245 0.81 -9.27 -3.99
C HIS A 245 0.99 -8.37 -2.77
N PHE A 246 1.75 -7.28 -2.91
CA PHE A 246 2.15 -6.45 -1.78
C PHE A 246 0.97 -5.95 -0.95
N ILE A 247 0.00 -5.30 -1.60
CA ILE A 247 -1.14 -4.65 -0.94
C ILE A 247 -2.05 -5.65 -0.21
N PRO A 248 -2.62 -6.67 -0.88
CA PRO A 248 -3.51 -7.61 -0.21
C PRO A 248 -2.77 -8.43 0.86
N SER A 249 -1.47 -8.70 0.68
CA SER A 249 -0.68 -9.40 1.70
C SER A 249 -0.40 -8.52 2.92
N LEU A 250 -0.17 -7.21 2.75
CA LEU A 250 -0.05 -6.27 3.87
C LEU A 250 -1.35 -6.22 4.67
N LEU A 251 -2.49 -6.09 3.98
CA LEU A 251 -3.80 -6.04 4.62
C LEU A 251 -4.16 -7.36 5.30
N TRP A 252 -3.79 -8.50 4.73
CA TRP A 252 -4.00 -9.79 5.36
C TRP A 252 -3.14 -9.95 6.62
N LYS A 253 -1.87 -9.55 6.60
CA LYS A 253 -1.05 -9.53 7.81
C LYS A 253 -1.61 -8.58 8.85
N TYR A 254 -2.03 -7.37 8.45
CA TYR A 254 -2.71 -6.43 9.34
C TYR A 254 -3.91 -7.08 10.03
N ARG A 255 -4.73 -7.83 9.27
CA ARG A 255 -5.83 -8.63 9.82
C ARG A 255 -5.40 -9.67 10.85
N LEU A 256 -4.27 -10.34 10.65
CA LEU A 256 -3.74 -11.29 11.65
C LEU A 256 -3.34 -10.59 12.96
N PHE A 257 -2.91 -9.31 12.89
CA PHE A 257 -2.58 -8.52 14.07
C PHE A 257 -3.84 -8.01 14.78
N VAL A 258 -4.79 -7.41 14.07
CA VAL A 258 -5.94 -6.73 14.71
C VAL A 258 -7.19 -7.60 14.85
N GLY A 259 -7.23 -8.76 14.18
CA GLY A 259 -8.39 -9.64 14.11
C GLY A 259 -9.35 -9.28 12.97
N LYS A 260 -10.13 -10.27 12.52
CA LYS A 260 -11.05 -10.19 11.36
C LYS A 260 -11.93 -8.94 11.37
N GLU A 261 -12.68 -8.78 12.45
CA GLU A 261 -13.68 -7.71 12.56
C GLU A 261 -13.06 -6.32 12.56
N MET A 262 -12.00 -6.13 13.36
CA MET A 262 -11.32 -4.84 13.41
C MET A 262 -10.71 -4.50 12.06
N ALA A 263 -10.11 -5.48 11.37
CA ALA A 263 -9.47 -5.27 10.09
C ALA A 263 -10.44 -4.84 8.99
N ASP A 264 -11.52 -5.59 8.79
CA ASP A 264 -12.52 -5.29 7.77
C ASP A 264 -13.12 -3.90 7.98
N LYS A 265 -13.38 -3.56 9.25
CA LYS A 265 -13.91 -2.27 9.68
C LYS A 265 -12.93 -1.12 9.42
N THR A 266 -11.69 -1.22 9.89
CA THR A 266 -10.71 -0.12 9.80
C THR A 266 -10.19 0.05 8.38
N ILE A 267 -10.09 -1.03 7.59
CA ILE A 267 -9.74 -0.95 6.17
C ILE A 267 -10.82 -0.20 5.39
N LEU A 268 -12.10 -0.56 5.56
CA LEU A 268 -13.18 0.16 4.88
C LEU A 268 -13.22 1.62 5.32
N LYS A 269 -13.06 1.90 6.63
CA LYS A 269 -12.98 3.26 7.15
C LYS A 269 -11.81 4.07 6.60
N ALA A 270 -10.66 3.42 6.37
CA ALA A 270 -9.50 4.05 5.76
C ALA A 270 -9.78 4.39 4.28
N VAL A 271 -10.39 3.47 3.53
CA VAL A 271 -10.83 3.73 2.14
C VAL A 271 -11.76 4.93 2.06
N GLN A 272 -12.72 5.06 3.01
CA GLN A 272 -13.66 6.19 3.06
C GLN A 272 -13.01 7.56 3.32
N LYS A 273 -11.82 7.56 3.93
CA LYS A 273 -11.10 8.79 4.33
C LYS A 273 -9.97 9.18 3.39
N SER A 274 -9.54 8.27 2.53
CA SER A 274 -8.45 8.53 1.59
C SER A 274 -8.93 9.41 0.44
N ASP A 275 -8.11 10.39 0.08
CA ASP A 275 -8.34 11.23 -1.08
C ASP A 275 -8.10 10.41 -2.37
N PRO A 276 -9.10 10.28 -3.25
CA PRO A 276 -8.91 9.62 -4.53
C PRO A 276 -7.97 10.39 -5.48
N SER A 277 -7.70 11.68 -5.28
CA SER A 277 -6.88 12.48 -6.21
C SER A 277 -5.36 12.41 -5.96
N THR A 278 -4.90 11.79 -4.88
CA THR A 278 -3.49 11.77 -4.42
C THR A 278 -2.79 10.43 -4.69
N ARG A 279 -1.48 10.33 -4.39
CA ARG A 279 -0.80 9.03 -4.29
C ARG A 279 -1.36 8.30 -3.08
N PHE A 280 -2.19 7.30 -3.34
CA PHE A 280 -3.11 6.74 -2.36
C PHE A 280 -2.40 5.97 -1.24
N TYR A 281 -1.28 5.26 -1.48
CA TYR A 281 -0.84 4.24 -0.51
C TYR A 281 -0.17 4.77 0.77
N PRO A 282 0.73 5.78 0.74
CA PRO A 282 1.22 6.34 1.99
C PRO A 282 0.10 6.99 2.81
N GLU A 283 -0.83 7.68 2.15
CA GLU A 283 -1.98 8.31 2.79
C GLU A 283 -2.96 7.28 3.37
N PHE A 284 -3.25 6.21 2.62
CA PHE A 284 -4.15 5.15 3.06
C PHE A 284 -3.62 4.39 4.27
N VAL A 285 -2.32 4.10 4.31
CA VAL A 285 -1.73 3.44 5.49
C VAL A 285 -1.80 4.36 6.72
N ASP A 286 -1.62 5.67 6.53
CA ASP A 286 -1.84 6.65 7.60
C ASP A 286 -3.31 6.69 8.06
N ASN A 287 -4.25 6.70 7.13
CA ASN A 287 -5.68 6.60 7.40
C ASN A 287 -6.07 5.26 8.05
N LEU A 288 -5.36 4.18 7.76
CA LEU A 288 -5.54 2.87 8.39
C LEU A 288 -5.10 2.90 9.86
N SER A 289 -3.92 3.46 10.16
CA SER A 289 -3.47 3.69 11.54
C SER A 289 -4.43 4.59 12.31
N LYS A 290 -4.87 5.70 11.73
CA LYS A 290 -5.86 6.62 12.34
C LYS A 290 -7.21 5.93 12.58
N SER A 291 -7.68 5.15 11.62
CA SER A 291 -8.95 4.41 11.74
C SER A 291 -8.86 3.35 12.85
N LEU A 292 -7.72 2.67 12.98
CA LEU A 292 -7.48 1.74 14.09
C LEU A 292 -7.48 2.47 15.43
N PHE A 293 -6.82 3.63 15.53
CA PHE A 293 -6.81 4.44 16.73
C PHE A 293 -8.23 4.79 17.18
N GLU A 294 -9.02 5.35 16.27
CA GLU A 294 -10.38 5.79 16.54
C GLU A 294 -11.31 4.65 16.94
N GLU A 295 -11.13 3.44 16.41
CA GLU A 295 -11.97 2.30 16.79
C GLU A 295 -11.51 1.62 18.09
N MET A 296 -10.20 1.55 18.32
CA MET A 296 -9.65 0.89 19.49
C MET A 296 -9.80 1.73 20.76
N ILE A 297 -9.65 3.06 20.66
CA ILE A 297 -9.80 3.96 21.82
C ILE A 297 -11.19 3.88 22.46
N LYS A 298 -12.23 3.57 21.66
CA LYS A 298 -13.61 3.37 22.14
C LYS A 298 -13.74 2.26 23.18
N THR A 299 -12.82 1.30 23.19
CA THR A 299 -12.92 0.10 24.04
C THR A 299 -11.71 -0.17 24.92
N LYS A 300 -10.52 0.33 24.57
CA LYS A 300 -9.26 0.02 25.27
C LYS A 300 -8.61 1.22 25.96
N GLY A 301 -9.08 2.44 25.68
CA GLY A 301 -8.47 3.68 26.18
C GLY A 301 -7.23 4.10 25.40
N GLU A 302 -6.81 5.35 25.59
CA GLU A 302 -5.81 6.01 24.77
C GLU A 302 -4.41 5.40 24.89
N SER A 303 -3.91 5.17 26.12
CA SER A 303 -2.55 4.69 26.36
C SER A 303 -2.29 3.34 25.68
N PHE A 304 -3.19 2.37 25.90
CA PHE A 304 -3.10 1.06 25.25
C PHE A 304 -3.16 1.19 23.73
N THR A 305 -4.05 2.05 23.22
CA THR A 305 -4.25 2.22 21.78
C THR A 305 -3.01 2.77 21.10
N LYS A 306 -2.34 3.77 21.71
CA LYS A 306 -1.08 4.31 21.19
C LYS A 306 0.00 3.24 21.14
N GLU A 307 0.21 2.51 22.23
CA GLU A 307 1.22 1.45 22.31
C GLU A 307 0.96 0.34 21.28
N TYR A 308 -0.30 -0.07 21.12
CA TYR A 308 -0.69 -1.12 20.18
C TYR A 308 -0.49 -0.71 18.73
N ILE A 309 -0.77 0.55 18.39
CA ILE A 309 -0.52 1.08 17.04
C ILE A 309 0.97 1.16 16.79
N SER A 310 1.76 1.69 17.73
CA SER A 310 3.22 1.70 17.60
C SER A 310 3.78 0.29 17.39
N PHE A 311 3.24 -0.73 18.06
CA PHE A 311 3.56 -2.13 17.82
C PHE A 311 3.25 -2.57 16.38
N ILE A 312 2.06 -2.30 15.87
CA ILE A 312 1.69 -2.66 14.49
C ILE A 312 2.57 -1.94 13.48
N GLU A 313 2.82 -0.64 13.66
CA GLU A 313 3.61 0.11 12.71
C GLU A 313 5.05 -0.40 12.67
N ARG A 314 5.66 -0.65 13.84
CA ARG A 314 7.02 -1.20 13.96
C ARG A 314 7.14 -2.60 13.39
N ASP A 315 6.15 -3.46 13.60
CA ASP A 315 6.27 -4.88 13.25
C ASP A 315 5.67 -5.21 11.87
N LEU A 316 4.87 -4.31 11.29
CA LEU A 316 4.23 -4.49 9.98
C LEU A 316 4.55 -3.39 8.97
N PHE A 317 4.32 -2.11 9.28
CA PHE A 317 4.40 -1.05 8.25
C PHE A 317 5.85 -0.64 7.95
N ILE A 318 6.60 -0.29 8.99
CA ILE A 318 7.96 0.25 8.90
C ILE A 318 8.94 -0.74 8.26
N PRO A 319 8.95 -2.05 8.59
CA PRO A 319 9.84 -3.02 7.94
C PRO A 319 9.63 -3.11 6.42
N HIS A 320 8.47 -2.66 5.94
CA HIS A 320 8.11 -2.64 4.53
C HIS A 320 8.18 -1.25 3.91
N GLY A 321 8.86 -0.28 4.54
CA GLY A 321 9.09 1.05 3.99
C GLY A 321 7.92 2.01 4.08
N LEU A 322 6.94 1.71 4.94
CA LEU A 322 5.75 2.53 5.13
C LEU A 322 5.87 3.27 6.47
N ILE A 323 5.96 4.60 6.40
CA ILE A 323 6.05 5.47 7.58
C ILE A 323 4.79 6.33 7.62
N THR A 324 4.00 6.17 8.67
CA THR A 324 2.79 6.97 8.94
C THR A 324 3.13 8.20 9.78
N GLN A 325 2.15 9.04 10.08
CA GLN A 325 2.32 10.16 11.02
C GLN A 325 2.71 9.69 12.42
N VAL A 326 2.16 8.59 12.91
CA VAL A 326 2.46 8.05 14.25
C VAL A 326 3.91 7.54 14.30
N SER A 327 4.36 6.85 13.25
CA SER A 327 5.76 6.42 13.13
C SER A 327 6.70 7.61 13.01
N TYR A 328 6.30 8.63 12.24
CA TYR A 328 7.07 9.86 12.05
C TYR A 328 7.29 10.59 13.37
N GLU A 329 6.24 10.75 14.18
CA GLU A 329 6.33 11.39 15.50
C GLU A 329 7.35 10.71 16.42
N ASN A 330 7.51 9.39 16.29
CA ASN A 330 8.46 8.58 17.05
C ASN A 330 9.81 8.36 16.33
N SER A 331 10.12 9.16 15.31
CA SER A 331 11.34 9.02 14.52
C SER A 331 12.36 10.14 14.77
N VAL A 332 13.60 9.91 14.36
CA VAL A 332 14.65 10.94 14.31
C VAL A 332 14.26 12.15 13.44
N PHE A 333 13.37 11.96 12.45
CA PHE A 333 12.92 13.02 11.57
C PHE A 333 12.05 14.05 12.31
N SER A 334 11.21 13.62 13.26
CA SER A 334 10.37 14.56 14.04
C SER A 334 11.19 15.38 15.03
N GLN A 335 12.35 14.86 15.46
CA GLN A 335 13.23 15.54 16.41
C GLN A 335 14.22 16.47 15.72
N THR A 336 14.45 16.30 14.42
CA THR A 336 15.41 17.12 13.68
C THR A 336 14.85 18.53 13.46
N PRO A 337 15.57 19.60 13.85
CA PRO A 337 15.08 20.96 13.68
C PRO A 337 15.03 21.33 12.19
N ASN A 338 13.92 21.94 11.76
CA ASN A 338 13.73 22.41 10.39
C ASN A 338 14.35 23.80 10.19
N GLN A 339 15.68 23.87 10.26
CA GLN A 339 16.43 25.12 10.09
C GLN A 339 17.87 24.84 9.61
N THR A 340 18.56 25.90 9.19
CA THR A 340 20.00 25.86 8.99
C THR A 340 20.74 26.09 10.30
N ILE A 341 21.71 25.24 10.63
CA ILE A 341 22.50 25.31 11.86
C ILE A 341 23.94 25.67 11.51
N HIS A 342 24.49 26.63 12.24
CA HIS A 342 25.85 27.11 12.11
C HIS A 342 26.69 26.60 13.28
N LEU A 343 27.69 25.76 13.00
CA LEU A 343 28.58 25.23 14.02
C LEU A 343 30.03 25.68 13.76
N PRO A 344 30.71 26.26 14.76
CA PRO A 344 32.13 26.55 14.62
C PRO A 344 32.89 25.24 14.38
N ASN A 345 33.79 25.22 13.41
CA ASN A 345 34.56 24.05 13.09
C ASN A 345 35.67 23.87 14.14
N ILE A 346 35.61 22.78 14.90
CA ILE A 346 36.53 22.47 16.01
C ILE A 346 37.89 21.95 15.46
N ASP A 347 38.10 21.90 14.14
CA ASP A 347 39.34 21.40 13.57
C ASP A 347 40.52 22.38 13.62
N ASP A 348 41.39 22.24 14.63
CA ASP A 348 42.67 22.95 14.67
C ASP A 348 43.54 22.75 13.41
N ARG A 349 43.42 21.62 12.70
CA ARG A 349 44.19 21.35 11.47
C ARG A 349 43.72 22.19 10.29
N SER A 350 42.47 22.62 10.29
CA SER A 350 41.90 23.48 9.25
C SER A 350 42.42 24.93 9.33
N LYS A 351 43.00 25.34 10.46
CA LYS A 351 43.72 26.62 10.60
C LYS A 351 44.91 26.75 9.64
N SER A 352 45.42 25.63 9.12
CA SER A 352 46.47 25.63 8.08
C SER A 352 45.98 26.11 6.71
N ILE A 353 44.67 26.09 6.48
CA ILE A 353 44.07 26.47 5.21
C ILE A 353 43.16 27.70 5.33
N CYS A 354 42.48 27.93 6.46
CA CYS A 354 41.59 29.07 6.65
C CYS A 354 42.26 30.21 7.43
N LYS A 355 42.07 31.46 6.99
CA LYS A 355 42.57 32.64 7.73
C LYS A 355 41.59 33.08 8.83
N GLY A 356 40.29 32.97 8.58
CA GLY A 356 39.19 33.27 9.48
C GLY A 356 38.60 32.01 10.16
N PRO A 357 37.56 32.20 11.00
CA PRO A 357 36.87 31.11 11.65
C PRO A 357 36.23 30.19 10.61
N ASN A 358 36.60 28.92 10.66
CA ASN A 358 36.02 27.87 9.85
C ASN A 358 34.68 27.45 10.47
N GLU A 359 33.66 27.22 9.65
CA GLU A 359 32.29 26.94 10.08
C GLU A 359 31.66 25.82 9.24
N TRP A 360 30.81 25.03 9.89
CA TRP A 360 29.87 24.14 9.24
C TRP A 360 28.49 24.78 9.17
N GLU A 361 27.93 24.89 7.97
CA GLU A 361 26.52 25.21 7.75
C GLU A 361 25.79 23.90 7.45
N ILE A 362 24.93 23.47 8.38
CA ILE A 362 24.17 22.22 8.30
C ILE A 362 22.74 22.56 7.92
N HIS A 363 22.29 22.00 6.80
CA HIS A 363 20.95 22.17 6.27
C HIS A 363 20.11 20.96 6.67
N THR A 364 19.34 21.11 7.75
CA THR A 364 18.44 20.07 8.25
C THR A 364 17.00 20.22 7.77
N GLU A 365 16.69 21.33 7.09
CA GLU A 365 15.36 21.62 6.55
C GLU A 365 14.83 20.59 5.54
N ASP A 366 15.73 19.92 4.82
CA ASP A 366 15.38 18.91 3.83
C ASP A 366 15.39 17.48 4.39
N PHE A 367 15.88 17.28 5.62
CA PHE A 367 16.06 15.96 6.20
C PHE A 367 14.71 15.34 6.54
N SER A 368 14.32 14.30 5.81
CA SER A 368 12.97 13.73 5.89
C SER A 368 12.94 12.25 5.54
N THR A 369 11.77 11.64 5.68
CA THR A 369 11.52 10.26 5.23
C THR A 369 11.69 10.07 3.72
N LYS A 370 11.55 11.15 2.92
CA LYS A 370 11.69 11.12 1.46
C LYS A 370 13.12 11.34 0.99
N ASP A 371 13.85 12.19 1.72
CA ASP A 371 15.26 12.47 1.50
C ASP A 371 15.98 12.40 2.85
N PRO A 372 16.41 11.19 3.28
CA PRO A 372 17.12 11.00 4.53
C PRO A 372 18.59 11.43 4.39
N SER A 373 18.82 12.63 3.84
CA SER A 373 20.14 13.20 3.65
C SER A 373 20.27 14.50 4.40
N VAL A 374 21.42 14.71 5.05
CA VAL A 374 21.78 15.99 5.66
C VAL A 374 22.78 16.69 4.76
N ARG A 375 22.41 17.88 4.26
CA ARG A 375 23.29 18.69 3.41
C ARG A 375 24.18 19.56 4.30
N LEU A 376 25.44 19.70 3.92
CA LEU A 376 26.46 20.40 4.68
C LEU A 376 27.21 21.35 3.76
N LYS A 377 27.60 22.53 4.24
CA LYS A 377 28.65 23.34 3.62
C LYS A 377 29.78 23.53 4.61
N TRP A 378 30.97 23.17 4.16
CA TRP A 378 32.20 23.54 4.86
C TRP A 378 32.59 24.94 4.40
N LYS A 379 32.61 25.92 5.30
CA LYS A 379 32.98 27.31 5.01
C LYS A 379 34.38 27.66 5.53
N CYS A 380 35.13 28.34 4.69
CA CYS A 380 36.49 28.79 4.98
C CYS A 380 36.72 30.12 4.27
N ASP A 381 36.84 31.20 5.04
CA ASP A 381 36.91 32.57 4.51
C ASP A 381 35.70 32.87 3.58
N SER A 382 35.92 33.25 2.32
CA SER A 382 34.84 33.48 1.33
C SER A 382 34.47 32.25 0.50
N VAL A 383 35.06 31.08 0.81
CA VAL A 383 34.91 29.85 0.03
C VAL A 383 34.07 28.83 0.79
N SER A 384 33.22 28.10 0.06
CA SER A 384 32.47 26.97 0.61
C SER A 384 32.54 25.73 -0.28
N ILE A 385 32.53 24.54 0.33
CA ILE A 385 32.39 23.25 -0.36
C ILE A 385 31.15 22.55 0.16
N ALA A 386 30.28 22.13 -0.77
CA ALA A 386 29.07 21.38 -0.46
C ALA A 386 29.38 19.89 -0.27
N LEU A 387 28.88 19.35 0.83
CA LEU A 387 28.97 17.97 1.28
C LEU A 387 27.55 17.45 1.57
N ILE A 388 27.40 16.15 1.61
CA ILE A 388 26.14 15.48 1.94
C ILE A 388 26.44 14.26 2.79
N VAL A 389 25.64 14.05 3.83
CA VAL A 389 25.57 12.77 4.56
C VAL A 389 24.31 12.07 4.12
N ASP A 390 24.48 10.96 3.43
CA ASP A 390 23.40 10.16 2.87
C ASP A 390 23.10 9.01 3.85
N PHE A 391 22.01 9.14 4.62
CA PHE A 391 21.52 8.08 5.51
C PHE A 391 20.58 7.16 4.75
N SER A 392 21.09 6.54 3.69
CA SER A 392 20.42 5.48 2.94
C SER A 392 20.46 4.18 3.74
N ASN A 393 19.73 4.16 4.85
CA ASN A 393 19.57 2.95 5.61
C ASN A 393 18.50 2.07 4.93
N ASN A 394 18.88 0.86 4.57
CA ASN A 394 17.95 -0.11 3.94
C ASN A 394 16.88 -0.61 4.92
N VAL A 395 16.95 -0.21 6.20
CA VAL A 395 16.10 -0.69 7.28
C VAL A 395 15.39 0.51 7.90
N PRO A 396 14.15 0.81 7.47
CA PRO A 396 13.41 1.98 7.95
C PRO A 396 13.16 1.98 9.46
N THR A 397 13.18 0.81 10.12
CA THR A 397 13.02 0.73 11.58
C THR A 397 14.14 1.44 12.33
N GLN A 398 15.33 1.58 11.73
CA GLN A 398 16.44 2.29 12.36
C GLN A 398 16.19 3.79 12.52
N PHE A 399 15.19 4.35 11.84
CA PHE A 399 14.76 5.73 12.02
C PHE A 399 13.97 6.00 13.30
N LEU A 400 13.50 4.96 14.01
CA LEU A 400 12.70 5.12 15.23
C LEU A 400 13.58 5.36 16.46
N LEU A 401 13.11 6.22 17.36
CA LEU A 401 13.81 6.61 18.59
C LEU A 401 13.82 5.50 19.65
N ASP A 402 12.91 4.54 19.58
CA ASP A 402 12.72 3.46 20.56
C ASP A 402 13.59 2.22 20.30
N GLN A 403 14.35 2.20 19.19
CA GLN A 403 15.16 1.05 18.83
C GLN A 403 16.41 0.94 19.71
N PRO A 404 16.89 -0.29 19.97
CA PRO A 404 18.14 -0.51 20.69
C PRO A 404 19.38 -0.01 19.94
N GLN A 405 19.25 0.31 18.65
CA GLN A 405 20.31 0.99 17.92
C GLN A 405 20.37 2.46 18.31
N THR A 406 21.52 2.89 18.80
CA THR A 406 21.73 4.26 19.30
C THR A 406 22.01 5.29 18.19
N PHE A 407 22.05 4.88 16.92
CA PHE A 407 22.36 5.76 15.79
C PHE A 407 21.90 5.25 14.42
N LEU A 408 21.70 6.18 13.49
CA LEU A 408 21.65 5.92 12.05
C LEU A 408 23.05 5.89 11.44
N THR A 409 23.26 5.07 10.42
CA THR A 409 24.52 5.06 9.66
C THR A 409 24.31 5.73 8.29
N GLY A 410 25.28 6.51 7.85
CA GLY A 410 25.26 7.16 6.54
C GLY A 410 26.68 7.41 6.02
N ASN A 411 26.77 7.92 4.80
CA ASN A 411 28.05 8.21 4.15
C ASN A 411 28.20 9.71 3.87
N LEU A 412 29.26 10.32 4.42
CA LEU A 412 29.69 11.66 4.03
C LEU A 412 30.41 11.60 2.68
N LYS A 413 29.98 12.43 1.74
CA LYS A 413 30.60 12.60 0.42
C LYS A 413 30.45 14.03 -0.09
N PHE A 414 31.12 14.34 -1.19
CA PHE A 414 30.86 15.60 -1.88
C PHE A 414 29.45 15.60 -2.50
N ALA A 415 28.74 16.73 -2.39
CA ALA A 415 27.40 16.87 -2.95
C ALA A 415 27.42 17.05 -4.48
N SER A 416 28.54 17.51 -5.04
CA SER A 416 28.73 17.73 -6.48
C SER A 416 29.36 16.50 -7.15
N ILE A 417 28.94 16.23 -8.39
CA ILE A 417 29.55 15.21 -9.28
C ILE A 417 30.97 15.64 -9.71
N SER A 418 31.22 16.95 -9.76
CA SER A 418 32.53 17.54 -10.13
C SER A 418 33.07 18.42 -9.00
N PRO A 419 33.36 17.84 -7.81
CA PRO A 419 33.66 18.62 -6.61
C PRO A 419 35.00 19.35 -6.67
N ASN A 420 35.88 18.97 -7.60
CA ASN A 420 37.15 19.64 -7.86
C ASN A 420 37.03 20.92 -8.70
N VAL A 421 35.86 21.20 -9.29
CA VAL A 421 35.64 22.39 -10.12
C VAL A 421 35.07 23.50 -9.24
N PRO A 422 35.79 24.62 -9.03
CA PRO A 422 35.29 25.71 -8.22
C PRO A 422 34.13 26.45 -8.92
N PRO A 423 33.21 27.08 -8.16
CA PRO A 423 32.16 27.94 -8.71
C PRO A 423 32.68 28.99 -9.70
N THR A 424 31.90 29.27 -10.74
CA THR A 424 32.29 30.16 -11.85
C THR A 424 32.56 31.59 -11.39
N GLY A 425 31.77 32.08 -10.42
CA GLY A 425 31.85 33.43 -9.85
C GLY A 425 33.04 33.69 -8.90
N TYR A 426 33.84 32.68 -8.57
CA TYR A 426 35.00 32.85 -7.69
C TYR A 426 36.15 33.57 -8.39
N SER A 427 36.77 34.51 -7.67
CA SER A 427 38.03 35.14 -8.03
C SER A 427 39.17 34.12 -8.12
N HIS A 428 40.31 34.50 -8.70
CA HIS A 428 41.46 33.60 -8.81
C HIS A 428 41.99 33.12 -7.43
N ALA A 429 41.98 34.02 -6.44
CA ALA A 429 42.35 33.69 -5.06
C ALA A 429 41.38 32.68 -4.44
N GLU A 430 40.08 32.87 -4.63
CA GLU A 430 39.04 31.96 -4.13
C GLU A 430 39.08 30.59 -4.81
N LYS A 431 39.33 30.55 -6.12
CA LYS A 431 39.54 29.29 -6.85
C LYS A 431 40.74 28.51 -6.32
N THR A 432 41.83 29.20 -6.01
CA THR A 432 43.02 28.60 -5.40
C THR A 432 42.71 28.06 -4.00
N GLN A 433 42.00 28.84 -3.19
CA GLN A 433 41.60 28.45 -1.85
C GLN A 433 40.64 27.25 -1.84
N TYR A 434 39.66 27.25 -2.76
CA TYR A 434 38.75 26.12 -2.99
C TYR A 434 39.52 24.85 -3.32
N GLY A 435 40.50 24.91 -4.23
CA GLY A 435 41.33 23.76 -4.58
C GLY A 435 42.08 23.18 -3.39
N LYS A 436 42.65 24.04 -2.52
CA LYS A 436 43.31 23.61 -1.27
C LYS A 436 42.33 22.94 -0.32
N MET A 437 41.16 23.53 -0.12
CA MET A 437 40.13 23.00 0.77
C MET A 437 39.59 21.66 0.26
N PHE A 438 39.35 21.53 -1.04
CA PHE A 438 38.93 20.28 -1.69
C PHE A 438 39.94 19.16 -1.44
N GLN A 439 41.23 19.39 -1.69
CA GLN A 439 42.27 18.39 -1.46
C GLN A 439 42.42 18.04 0.02
N PHE A 440 42.26 19.01 0.91
CA PHE A 440 42.30 18.79 2.35
C PHE A 440 41.16 17.87 2.81
N ILE A 441 39.91 18.19 2.44
CA ILE A 441 38.74 17.37 2.77
C ILE A 441 38.93 15.95 2.22
N LYS A 442 39.27 15.84 0.93
CA LYS A 442 39.47 14.56 0.25
C LYS A 442 40.55 13.69 0.92
N SER A 443 41.64 14.27 1.38
CA SER A 443 42.78 13.51 1.92
C SER A 443 42.70 13.23 3.42
N LYS A 444 41.88 13.98 4.17
CA LYS A 444 41.81 13.89 5.64
C LYS A 444 40.50 13.34 6.17
N TYR A 445 39.41 13.50 5.42
CA TYR A 445 38.06 13.17 5.89
C TYR A 445 37.35 12.13 5.06
N LEU A 446 37.83 11.82 3.86
CA LEU A 446 37.22 10.84 2.97
C LEU A 446 38.20 9.68 2.71
N PHE A 447 37.69 8.46 2.61
CA PHE A 447 38.52 7.31 2.26
C PHE A 447 39.07 7.46 0.84
N TYR A 448 40.38 7.23 0.66
CA TYR A 448 41.08 7.45 -0.60
C TYR A 448 40.44 6.74 -1.81
N ARG A 449 39.88 5.54 -1.60
CA ARG A 449 39.31 4.71 -2.67
C ARG A 449 37.87 5.06 -3.00
N THR A 450 37.02 5.22 -1.99
CA THR A 450 35.57 5.42 -2.19
C THR A 450 35.20 6.90 -2.29
N GLN A 451 36.03 7.80 -1.75
CA GLN A 451 35.69 9.21 -1.51
C GLN A 451 34.45 9.38 -0.62
N GLU A 452 34.21 8.39 0.24
CA GLU A 452 33.12 8.38 1.20
C GLU A 452 33.70 8.16 2.60
N GLN A 453 32.96 8.57 3.63
CA GLN A 453 33.32 8.35 5.01
C GLN A 453 32.08 8.03 5.83
N ASP A 454 32.13 6.91 6.55
CA ASP A 454 31.04 6.47 7.42
C ASP A 454 30.79 7.50 8.53
N MET A 455 29.53 7.89 8.65
CA MET A 455 28.98 8.79 9.65
C MET A 455 27.86 8.13 10.42
N ARG A 456 27.68 8.58 11.65
CA ARG A 456 26.63 8.11 12.56
C ARG A 456 25.84 9.29 13.09
N LEU A 457 24.52 9.22 13.04
CA LEU A 457 23.62 10.19 13.66
C LEU A 457 22.97 9.57 14.89
N TYR A 458 23.36 10.04 16.07
CA TYR A 458 22.82 9.61 17.35
C TYR A 458 21.70 10.53 17.80
N TYR A 459 20.72 9.95 18.49
CA TYR A 459 19.81 10.68 19.37
C TYR A 459 20.14 10.29 20.81
N LYS A 460 20.74 11.21 21.58
CA LYS A 460 21.23 10.90 22.93
C LYS A 460 20.95 12.04 23.91
N ARG A 461 20.76 11.69 25.18
CA ARG A 461 20.65 12.66 26.28
C ARG A 461 22.03 13.20 26.61
N ASP A 462 22.20 14.51 26.55
CA ASP A 462 23.36 15.22 27.09
C ASP A 462 23.28 15.16 28.62
N PRO A 463 24.22 14.48 29.30
CA PRO A 463 24.17 14.31 30.76
C PRO A 463 24.48 15.61 31.52
N ILE A 464 25.10 16.59 30.88
CA ILE A 464 25.48 17.88 31.51
C ILE A 464 24.32 18.86 31.41
N LEU A 465 23.71 18.95 30.23
CA LEU A 465 22.63 19.90 29.96
C LEU A 465 21.23 19.34 30.25
N ASP A 466 21.17 18.06 30.62
CA ASP A 466 19.96 17.30 30.88
C ASP A 466 18.90 17.40 29.77
N ARG A 467 19.34 17.39 28.51
CA ARG A 467 18.49 17.54 27.34
C ARG A 467 18.88 16.56 26.25
N TYR A 468 17.92 16.16 25.42
CA TYR A 468 18.22 15.36 24.24
C TYR A 468 18.87 16.23 23.16
N GLN A 469 19.83 15.64 22.43
CA GLN A 469 20.46 16.26 21.27
C GLN A 469 20.66 15.24 20.16
N LEU A 470 20.66 15.76 18.93
CA LEU A 470 21.16 15.01 17.78
C LEU A 470 22.65 15.19 17.69
N SER A 471 23.37 14.12 17.37
CA SER A 471 24.82 14.15 17.32
C SER A 471 25.31 13.41 16.09
N LEU A 472 26.03 14.13 15.23
CA LEU A 472 26.63 13.57 14.03
C LEU A 472 28.11 13.26 14.32
N GLU A 473 28.55 12.02 14.12
CA GLU A 473 29.91 11.58 14.46
C GLU A 473 30.53 10.75 13.33
N PHE A 474 31.86 10.82 13.19
CA PHE A 474 32.58 9.90 12.32
C PHE A 474 32.63 8.50 12.93
N ALA A 475 32.29 7.46 12.15
CA ALA A 475 32.23 6.09 12.67
C ALA A 475 33.61 5.53 13.10
N TYR A 476 34.70 6.04 12.52
CA TYR A 476 36.06 5.61 12.82
C TYR A 476 36.87 6.70 13.54
N PRO A 477 37.30 6.46 14.79
CA PRO A 477 37.92 7.48 15.66
C PRO A 477 39.34 7.93 15.23
N GLY A 478 39.93 7.32 14.21
CA GLY A 478 41.26 7.68 13.70
C GLY A 478 41.37 9.11 13.14
N ILE A 479 40.23 9.76 12.85
CA ILE A 479 40.15 11.15 12.35
C ILE A 479 40.05 12.16 13.51
N GLY A 480 40.09 11.67 14.76
CA GLY A 480 39.81 12.43 15.97
C GLY A 480 38.35 12.21 16.37
N ASN A 481 38.10 11.90 17.65
CA ASN A 481 36.75 11.78 18.20
C ASN A 481 36.02 13.11 18.03
N ARG A 482 35.32 13.27 16.90
CA ARG A 482 34.62 14.50 16.56
C ARG A 482 33.16 14.22 16.41
N GLU A 483 32.45 14.86 17.31
CA GLU A 483 31.03 14.87 17.47
C GLU A 483 30.54 16.28 17.13
N PHE A 484 29.61 16.39 16.18
CA PHE A 484 28.87 17.59 15.87
C PHE A 484 27.55 17.51 16.65
N ALA A 485 27.55 18.09 17.85
CA ALA A 485 26.34 18.21 18.64
C ALA A 485 25.42 19.26 18.01
N ILE A 486 24.24 18.81 17.56
CA ILE A 486 23.16 19.64 17.04
C ILE A 486 22.18 19.85 18.21
N PRO A 487 22.20 21.04 18.85
CA PRO A 487 21.29 21.30 19.94
C PRO A 487 19.84 21.36 19.43
N LEU A 488 18.97 20.61 20.09
CA LEU A 488 17.52 20.72 19.91
C LEU A 488 17.02 21.93 20.71
N SER A 489 17.40 23.14 20.32
CA SER A 489 16.89 24.35 20.96
C SER A 489 15.55 24.74 20.34
N GLY A 490 14.45 24.56 21.09
CA GLY A 490 13.14 25.11 20.72
C GLY A 490 11.94 24.16 20.73
N PHE A 491 11.89 23.16 21.62
CA PHE A 491 10.65 22.49 22.02
C PHE A 491 10.40 22.67 23.52
#